data_AF-A0A8B4BWF8-F1
#
_entry.id   AF-A0A8B4BWF8-F1
#
_cell.length_a   1.000
_cell.length_b   1.000
_cell.length_c   1.000
_cell.angle_alpha   90.00
_cell.angle_beta   90.00
_cell.angle_gamma   90.00
#
_symmetry.space_group_name_H-M   'P 1'
#
loop_
_entity.id
_entity.type
_entity.pdbx_description
1 polymer ?
#
loop_
_entity_poly.entity_id
_entity_poly.type
_entity_poly.pdbx_seq_one_letter_code
_entity_poly.pdbx_strand_id
1 'polypeptide(L)' 'MLNRVNGLKAFLNDGRIEIDNNLAENAIRPNVIGRKNWLLSVCEAGAKVNVICLSIAETAKTNGIVSIGTL' A
#
# COMPACT_ATOMS: atom_id res chain seq x y z
N MET A 1 10.72 -12.27 16.51
CA MET A 1 10.90 -12.41 15.05
C MET A 1 10.76 -13.84 14.52
N LEU A 2 10.59 -14.87 15.37
CA LEU A 2 10.60 -16.29 14.98
C LEU A 2 9.22 -16.95 14.76
N ASN A 3 8.11 -16.23 14.96
CA ASN A 3 6.77 -16.87 14.95
C ASN A 3 6.05 -16.84 13.57
N ARG A 4 6.74 -16.39 12.51
CA ARG A 4 6.16 -16.19 11.16
C ARG A 4 6.67 -17.18 10.10
N VAL A 5 7.38 -18.22 10.55
CA VAL A 5 8.06 -19.21 9.69
C VAL A 5 7.09 -19.91 8.75
N ASN A 6 5.85 -20.15 9.17
CA ASN A 6 4.84 -20.80 8.33
C ASN A 6 4.42 -19.94 7.13
N GLY A 7 4.36 -18.61 7.29
CA GLY A 7 4.08 -17.70 6.19
C GLY A 7 5.26 -17.56 5.22
N LEU A 8 6.48 -17.54 5.76
CA LEU A 8 7.71 -17.52 4.96
C LEU A 8 7.95 -18.83 4.19
N LYS A 9 7.37 -19.97 4.60
CA LYS A 9 7.50 -21.24 3.87
C LYS A 9 6.38 -21.50 2.87
N ALA A 10 5.37 -20.62 2.78
CA ALA A 10 4.21 -20.82 1.92
C ALA A 10 4.59 -20.94 0.43
N PHE A 11 5.62 -20.21 -0.01
CA PHE A 11 6.15 -20.30 -1.38
C PHE A 11 6.73 -21.68 -1.73
N LEU A 12 7.14 -22.50 -0.74
CA LEU A 12 7.64 -23.85 -0.98
C LEU A 12 6.51 -24.82 -1.35
N ASN A 13 5.28 -24.52 -0.93
CA ASN A 13 4.10 -25.35 -1.17
C ASN A 13 3.23 -24.84 -2.33
N ASP A 14 3.31 -23.55 -2.66
CA ASP A 14 2.59 -22.92 -3.77
C ASP A 14 3.52 -21.99 -4.56
N GLY A 15 3.88 -22.41 -5.78
CA GLY A 15 4.75 -21.67 -6.69
C GLY A 15 4.11 -20.43 -7.31
N ARG A 16 2.86 -20.12 -6.99
CA ARG A 16 2.21 -18.85 -7.37
C ARG A 16 2.53 -17.72 -6.39
N ILE A 17 3.13 -18.04 -5.24
CA ILE A 17 3.50 -17.08 -4.22
C ILE A 17 4.95 -16.66 -4.47
N GLU A 18 5.13 -15.37 -4.78
CA GLU A 18 6.45 -14.78 -4.91
C GLU A 18 7.24 -14.89 -3.60
N ILE A 19 8.52 -15.27 -3.70
CA ILE A 19 9.44 -15.39 -2.55
C ILE A 19 9.70 -14.03 -1.90
N ASP A 20 9.67 -12.98 -2.71
CA ASP A 20 9.90 -11.63 -2.27
C ASP A 20 8.60 -10.84 -2.07
N ASN A 21 8.68 -9.82 -1.23
CA ASN A 21 7.56 -8.92 -0.96
C ASN A 21 7.63 -7.66 -1.85
N ASN A 22 8.42 -7.68 -2.94
CA ASN A 22 8.78 -6.47 -3.68
C ASN A 22 7.54 -5.83 -4.33
N LEU A 23 6.55 -6.63 -4.74
CA LEU A 23 5.28 -6.14 -5.28
C LEU A 23 4.49 -5.34 -4.24
N ALA A 24 4.32 -5.89 -3.03
CA ALA A 24 3.59 -5.20 -1.97
C ALA A 24 4.37 -3.99 -1.44
N GLU A 25 5.70 -4.09 -1.37
CA GLU A 25 6.56 -2.96 -1.04
C GLU A 25 6.46 -1.84 -2.08
N ASN A 26 6.46 -2.16 -3.38
CA ASN A 26 6.25 -1.18 -4.43
C ASN A 26 4.87 -0.53 -4.36
N ALA A 27 3.83 -1.29 -4.02
CA ALA A 27 2.47 -0.75 -3.85
C ALA A 27 2.39 0.26 -2.68
N ILE A 28 3.09 0.00 -1.57
CA ILE A 28 3.06 0.89 -0.40
C ILE A 28 4.10 2.02 -0.46
N ARG A 29 5.16 1.88 -1.25
CA ARG A 29 6.26 2.86 -1.42
C ARG A 29 5.77 4.28 -1.75
N PRO A 30 4.86 4.54 -2.72
CA PRO A 30 4.38 5.90 -2.99
C PRO A 30 3.60 6.50 -1.80
N ASN A 31 2.86 5.67 -1.08
CA ASN A 31 2.14 6.11 0.12
C ASN A 31 3.11 6.47 1.26
N VAL A 32 4.17 5.67 1.47
CA VAL A 32 5.17 5.92 2.53
C VAL A 32 6.00 7.16 2.23
N ILE A 33 6.40 7.36 0.97
CA ILE A 33 7.12 8.57 0.53
C ILE A 33 6.20 9.81 0.64
N GLY A 34 4.93 9.67 0.24
CA GLY A 34 3.92 10.73 0.31
C GLY A 34 3.62 11.19 1.74
N ARG A 35 3.62 10.29 2.73
CA ARG A 35 3.40 10.63 4.16
C ARG A 35 4.32 11.73 4.68
N LYS A 36 5.56 11.80 4.20
CA LYS A 36 6.53 12.85 4.60
C LYS A 36 6.16 14.23 4.04
N ASN A 37 5.35 14.28 2.99
CA ASN A 37 4.88 15.50 2.32
C ASN A 37 3.40 15.82 2.63
N TRP A 38 2.70 14.95 3.36
CA TRP A 38 1.30 15.14 3.72
C TRP A 38 1.19 16.07 4.93
N LEU A 39 0.83 17.33 4.67
CA LEU A 39 0.63 18.41 5.64
C LEU A 39 -0.32 18.08 6.81
N LEU A 40 -1.12 17.01 6.70
CA LEU A 40 -2.14 16.60 7.68
C LEU A 40 -1.74 15.41 8.56
N SER A 41 -0.51 14.88 8.46
CA SER A 41 -0.12 13.66 9.20
C SER A 41 0.31 13.89 10.67
N VAL A 42 0.14 15.12 11.20
CA VAL A 42 0.65 15.51 12.53
C VAL A 42 -0.34 15.21 13.67
N CYS A 43 -1.63 15.03 13.38
CA CYS A 43 -2.65 14.70 14.38
C CYS A 43 -3.52 13.51 13.94
N GLU A 44 -4.12 12.80 14.91
CA GLU A 44 -4.98 11.63 14.65
C GLU A 44 -6.16 11.96 13.71
N ALA A 45 -6.74 13.15 13.86
CA ALA A 45 -7.80 13.64 13.00
C ALA A 45 -7.33 13.84 11.54
N GLY A 46 -6.15 14.43 11.36
CA GLY A 46 -5.57 14.63 10.03
C GLY A 46 -5.13 13.31 9.39
N ALA A 47 -4.67 12.34 10.17
CA ALA A 47 -4.38 10.99 9.70
C ALA A 47 -5.66 10.28 9.20
N LYS A 48 -6.79 10.40 9.91
CA LYS A 48 -8.08 9.85 9.47
C LYS A 48 -8.55 10.44 8.14
N VAL A 49 -8.50 11.77 8.00
CA VAL A 49 -8.88 12.44 6.74
C VAL A 49 -8.01 11.95 5.59
N ASN A 50 -6.71 11.80 5.83
CA ASN A 50 -5.76 11.35 4.82
C ASN A 50 -6.03 9.91 4.37
N VAL A 51 -6.34 9.01 5.32
CA VAL A 51 -6.74 7.62 5.02
C VAL A 51 -8.02 7.59 4.16
N ILE A 52 -9.00 8.45 4.45
CA ILE A 52 -10.24 8.54 3.69
C ILE A 52 -9.96 9.00 2.25
N CYS A 53 -9.17 10.06 2.07
CA CYS A 53 -8.79 10.55 0.73
C CYS A 53 -8.04 9.49 -0.09
N LEU A 54 -7.10 8.77 0.53
CA LEU A 54 -6.37 7.68 -0.12
C LEU A 54 -7.27 6.52 -0.50
N SER A 55 -8.17 6.12 0.40
CA SER A 55 -9.12 5.03 0.16
C SER A 55 -10.03 5.35 -1.03
N ILE A 56 -10.52 6.60 -1.14
CA ILE A 56 -11.32 7.06 -2.27
C ILE A 56 -10.50 7.05 -3.56
N ALA A 57 -9.26 7.58 -3.52
CA ALA A 57 -8.38 7.60 -4.68
C ALA A 57 -8.03 6.18 -5.18
N GLU A 58 -7.78 5.25 -4.26
CA GLU A 58 -7.47 3.84 -4.56
C GLU A 58 -8.70 3.07 -5.07
N THR A 59 -9.88 3.35 -4.52
CA THR A 59 -11.16 2.84 -5.03
C THR A 59 -11.43 3.36 -6.44
N ALA A 60 -11.17 4.65 -6.70
CA ALA A 60 -11.33 5.24 -8.03
C ALA A 60 -10.33 4.65 -9.04
N LYS A 61 -9.09 4.37 -8.65
CA LYS A 61 -8.10 3.67 -9.49
C LYS A 61 -8.55 2.25 -9.81
N THR A 62 -9.00 1.49 -8.81
CA THR A 62 -9.45 0.10 -8.98
C THR A 62 -10.67 -0.01 -9.90
N ASN A 63 -11.57 0.98 -9.84
CA ASN A 63 -12.73 1.05 -10.74
C ASN A 63 -12.42 1.63 -12.13
N GLY A 64 -11.15 1.97 -12.43
CA GLY A 64 -10.76 2.57 -13.72
C GLY A 64 -11.24 4.01 -13.93
N ILE A 65 -11.68 4.69 -12.86
CA ILE A 65 -12.29 6.03 -12.90
C ILE A 65 -11.23 7.14 -12.77
N VAL A 66 -9.98 6.81 -12.46
CA VAL A 66 -8.91 7.81 -12.40
C VAL A 66 -8.42 8.19 -13.80
N SER A 67 -9.02 9.30 -14.24
CA SER A 67 -8.53 10.37 -15.11
C SER A 67 -7.04 10.33 -15.43
N ILE A 68 -6.78 10.38 -16.73
CA ILE A 68 -5.58 10.83 -17.41
C ILE A 68 -4.86 11.95 -16.63
N GLY A 69 -3.57 11.77 -16.37
CA GLY A 69 -2.81 12.68 -15.49
C GLY A 69 -1.49 12.11 -14.98
N THR A 70 -0.82 11.26 -15.75
CA THR A 70 0.62 11.02 -15.62
C THR A 70 1.12 10.74 -17.03
N LEU A 71 1.64 11.80 -17.67
CA LEU A 71 2.37 11.84 -18.95
C LEU A 71 1.80 10.99 -20.09
#